data_AF-A0A1I7B2J1-F1
#
_entry.id   AF-A0A1I7B2J1-F1
#
_cell.length_a   1.000
_cell.length_b   1.000
_cell.length_c   1.000
_cell.angle_alpha   90.00
_cell.angle_beta   90.00
_cell.angle_gamma   90.00
#
_symmetry.space_group_name_H-M   'P 1'
#
loop_
_entity.id
_entity.type
_entity.pdbx_description
1 polymer ?
#
loop_
_entity_poly.entity_id
_entity_poly.type
_entity_poly.pdbx_seq_one_letter_code
_entity_poly.pdbx_strand_id
1 'polypeptide(L)'
;MKPVESTYEIIAWKHLNESVDEKWSNWAVDMMIIGYDTEHLVELAGIEKPYNQFELKELTDKVFEELNLDYKNQDKVVIDYVTYLAKEVLNNNRDLLKTLKEIKDLCIILDYDSKIYDFYSLYFAKEDLNYDTVQWYWNGADRTNIDQVCMEYLTNWIKENGSKF
;
A
#
# COMPACT_ATOMS: atom_id res chain seq x y z
N MET A 1 -22.10 -1.54 3.25
CA MET A 1 -20.99 -1.88 4.16
C MET A 1 -19.76 -1.12 3.69
N LYS A 2 -18.78 -0.88 4.57
CA LYS A 2 -17.52 -0.25 4.16
C LYS A 2 -16.46 -1.35 4.06
N PRO A 3 -15.67 -1.42 2.97
CA PRO A 3 -14.59 -2.40 2.87
C PRO A 3 -13.59 -2.24 4.01
N VAL A 4 -12.85 -3.31 4.33
CA VAL A 4 -11.73 -3.24 5.29
C VAL A 4 -10.60 -2.37 4.73
N GLU A 5 -9.79 -1.73 5.59
CA GLU A 5 -8.76 -0.78 5.13
C GLU A 5 -7.70 -1.43 4.21
N SER A 6 -7.38 -2.71 4.41
CA SER A 6 -6.47 -3.48 3.54
C SER A 6 -6.95 -3.61 2.10
N THR A 7 -8.22 -3.27 1.81
CA THR A 7 -8.74 -3.20 0.44
C THR A 7 -7.95 -2.21 -0.42
N TYR A 8 -7.41 -1.12 0.14
CA TYR A 8 -6.58 -0.17 -0.63
C TYR A 8 -5.30 -0.81 -1.17
N GLU A 9 -4.69 -1.72 -0.42
CA GLU A 9 -3.51 -2.47 -0.83
C GLU A 9 -3.85 -3.49 -1.93
N ILE A 10 -4.97 -4.20 -1.80
CA ILE A 10 -5.45 -5.13 -2.82
C ILE A 10 -5.79 -4.41 -4.14
N ILE A 11 -6.41 -3.23 -4.06
CA ILE A 11 -6.68 -2.40 -5.24
C ILE A 11 -5.37 -1.97 -5.92
N ALA A 12 -4.37 -1.54 -5.14
CA ALA A 12 -3.08 -1.15 -5.69
C ALA A 12 -2.35 -2.31 -6.36
N TRP A 13 -2.35 -3.48 -5.73
CA TRP A 13 -1.76 -4.69 -6.33
C TRP A 13 -2.48 -5.12 -7.59
N LYS A 14 -3.82 -4.99 -7.65
CA LYS A 14 -4.58 -5.22 -8.88
C LYS A 14 -4.16 -4.24 -9.97
N HIS A 15 -4.03 -2.97 -9.64
CA HIS A 15 -3.61 -1.92 -10.57
C HIS A 15 -2.20 -2.17 -11.14
N LEU A 16 -1.27 -2.58 -10.29
CA LEU A 16 0.12 -2.88 -10.64
C LEU A 16 0.29 -4.27 -11.29
N ASN A 17 -0.79 -5.04 -11.40
CA ASN A 17 -0.79 -6.42 -11.90
C ASN A 17 0.21 -7.32 -11.13
N GLU A 18 0.23 -7.16 -9.81
CA GLU A 18 0.99 -8.01 -8.89
C GLU A 18 0.40 -9.43 -8.83
N SER A 19 1.23 -10.40 -8.45
CA SER A 19 0.78 -11.79 -8.32
C SER A 19 -0.18 -11.96 -7.14
N VAL A 20 -1.19 -12.81 -7.33
CA VAL A 20 -2.13 -13.20 -6.27
C VAL A 20 -1.47 -14.20 -5.34
N ASP A 21 -1.51 -13.92 -4.04
CA ASP A 21 -0.90 -14.75 -2.99
C ASP A 21 -1.84 -14.88 -1.77
N GLU A 22 -1.31 -15.43 -0.68
CA GLU A 22 -2.03 -15.66 0.58
C GLU A 22 -2.68 -14.39 1.16
N LYS A 23 -2.13 -13.20 0.88
CA LYS A 23 -2.70 -11.95 1.40
C LYS A 23 -4.04 -11.60 0.74
N TRP A 24 -4.25 -12.01 -0.51
CA TRP A 24 -5.52 -11.85 -1.19
C TRP A 24 -6.61 -12.73 -0.57
N SER A 25 -6.27 -13.98 -0.22
CA SER A 25 -7.16 -14.89 0.52
C SER A 25 -7.50 -14.32 1.90
N ASN A 26 -6.51 -13.86 2.66
CA ASN A 26 -6.74 -13.27 3.97
C ASN A 26 -7.64 -12.03 3.90
N TRP A 27 -7.43 -11.14 2.92
CA TRP A 27 -8.33 -10.00 2.69
C TRP A 27 -9.75 -10.43 2.33
N ALA A 28 -9.91 -11.47 1.50
CA ALA A 28 -11.23 -11.98 1.16
C ALA A 28 -11.98 -12.52 2.40
N VAL A 29 -11.28 -13.22 3.29
CA VAL A 29 -11.82 -13.66 4.59
C VAL A 29 -12.25 -12.46 5.44
N ASP A 30 -11.41 -11.43 5.55
CA ASP A 30 -11.73 -10.22 6.32
C ASP A 30 -12.97 -9.49 5.76
N MET A 31 -13.09 -9.40 4.43
CA MET A 31 -14.27 -8.85 3.75
C MET A 31 -15.52 -9.67 4.06
N MET A 32 -15.42 -11.00 4.12
CA MET A 32 -16.53 -11.87 4.50
C MET A 32 -16.96 -11.67 5.95
N ILE A 33 -16.02 -11.51 6.87
CA ILE A 33 -16.32 -11.27 8.29
C ILE A 33 -17.14 -10.00 8.50
N ILE A 34 -16.90 -8.96 7.70
CA ILE A 34 -17.65 -7.69 7.78
C ILE A 34 -18.95 -7.68 6.96
N GLY A 35 -19.32 -8.81 6.36
CA GLY A 35 -20.62 -9.06 5.74
C GLY A 35 -20.68 -9.01 4.21
N TYR A 36 -19.54 -8.93 3.52
CA TYR A 36 -19.52 -9.13 2.07
C TYR A 36 -19.60 -10.63 1.74
N ASP A 37 -20.61 -11.02 0.97
CA ASP A 37 -20.84 -12.43 0.63
C ASP A 37 -21.17 -12.53 -0.86
N THR A 38 -20.15 -12.82 -1.66
CA THR A 38 -20.28 -13.06 -3.10
C THR A 38 -19.57 -14.35 -3.46
N GLU A 39 -20.05 -15.04 -4.50
CA GLU A 39 -19.55 -16.36 -4.90
C GLU A 39 -18.03 -16.36 -5.11
N HIS A 40 -17.53 -15.38 -5.87
CA HIS A 40 -16.11 -15.33 -6.21
C HIS A 40 -15.24 -14.81 -5.06
N LEU A 41 -15.81 -14.06 -4.11
CA LEU A 41 -15.09 -13.67 -2.89
C LEU A 41 -14.86 -14.90 -1.99
N VAL A 42 -15.85 -15.78 -1.88
CA VAL A 42 -15.73 -17.06 -1.16
C VAL A 42 -14.69 -17.96 -1.82
N GLU A 43 -14.69 -18.05 -3.15
CA GLU A 43 -13.66 -18.77 -3.90
C GLU A 43 -12.26 -18.20 -3.64
N LEU A 44 -12.11 -16.87 -3.66
CA LEU A 44 -10.84 -16.20 -3.40
C LEU A 44 -10.34 -16.43 -1.96
N ALA A 45 -11.24 -16.46 -0.98
CA ALA A 45 -10.89 -16.80 0.40
C ALA A 45 -10.32 -18.23 0.53
N GLY A 46 -10.77 -19.16 -0.32
CA GLY A 46 -10.37 -20.57 -0.29
C GLY A 46 -9.17 -20.94 -1.17
N ILE A 47 -8.44 -19.99 -1.76
CA ILE A 47 -7.31 -20.32 -2.63
C ILE A 47 -6.16 -20.94 -1.83
N GLU A 48 -5.52 -21.97 -2.39
CA GLU A 48 -4.39 -22.65 -1.77
C GLU A 48 -3.22 -22.80 -2.76
N LYS A 49 -2.04 -23.10 -2.22
CA LYS A 49 -0.84 -23.34 -3.05
C LYS A 49 -0.95 -24.71 -3.74
N PRO A 50 -0.45 -24.86 -4.98
CA PRO A 50 0.21 -23.84 -5.80
C PRO A 50 -0.79 -22.87 -6.46
N TYR A 51 -0.43 -21.59 -6.52
CA TYR A 51 -1.28 -20.55 -7.09
C TYR A 51 -1.23 -20.51 -8.62
N ASN A 52 -2.34 -20.82 -9.28
CA ASN A 52 -2.50 -20.65 -10.72
C ASN A 52 -2.83 -19.18 -11.06
N GLN A 53 -1.80 -18.37 -11.35
CA GLN A 53 -1.96 -16.93 -11.59
C GLN A 53 -2.88 -16.59 -12.77
N PHE A 54 -3.04 -17.50 -13.74
CA PHE A 54 -3.96 -17.29 -14.86
C PHE A 54 -5.42 -17.33 -14.39
N GLU A 55 -5.79 -18.41 -13.69
CA GLU A 55 -7.14 -18.57 -13.11
C GLU A 55 -7.43 -17.51 -12.03
N LEU A 56 -6.44 -17.20 -11.19
CA LEU A 56 -6.58 -16.21 -10.13
C LEU A 56 -6.76 -14.79 -10.68
N LYS A 57 -6.21 -14.47 -11.84
CA LYS A 57 -6.44 -13.17 -12.49
C LYS A 57 -7.91 -13.01 -12.90
N GLU A 58 -8.48 -14.04 -13.54
CA GLU A 58 -9.90 -14.05 -13.89
C GLU A 58 -10.80 -14.01 -12.66
N LEU A 59 -10.44 -14.78 -11.61
CA LEU A 59 -11.17 -14.77 -10.34
C LEU A 59 -11.19 -13.38 -9.71
N THR A 60 -10.04 -12.72 -9.61
CA THR A 60 -9.94 -11.38 -9.02
C THR A 60 -10.63 -10.31 -9.86
N ASP A 61 -10.70 -10.44 -11.20
CA ASP A 61 -11.51 -9.56 -12.03
C ASP A 61 -12.99 -9.62 -11.64
N LYS A 62 -13.54 -10.84 -11.49
CA LYS A 62 -14.93 -11.04 -11.06
C LYS A 62 -15.19 -10.51 -9.65
N VAL A 63 -14.29 -10.75 -8.71
CA VAL A 63 -14.39 -10.20 -7.33
C VAL A 63 -14.46 -8.68 -7.36
N PHE A 64 -13.62 -8.02 -8.16
CA PHE A 64 -13.63 -6.56 -8.28
C PHE A 64 -14.91 -6.03 -8.90
N GLU A 65 -15.45 -6.73 -9.91
CA GLU A 65 -16.74 -6.39 -10.52
C GLU A 65 -17.90 -6.53 -9.53
N GLU A 66 -17.96 -7.63 -8.79
CA GLU A 66 -19.02 -7.90 -7.79
C GLU A 66 -19.00 -6.91 -6.62
N LEU A 67 -17.81 -6.56 -6.15
CA LEU A 67 -17.61 -5.61 -5.07
C LEU A 67 -17.64 -4.15 -5.54
N ASN A 68 -17.75 -3.91 -6.85
CA ASN A 68 -17.68 -2.60 -7.48
C ASN A 68 -16.43 -1.80 -7.05
N LEU A 69 -15.28 -2.47 -7.06
CA LEU A 69 -13.98 -1.87 -6.73
C LEU A 69 -13.32 -1.32 -8.00
N ASP A 70 -12.97 -0.03 -7.98
CA ASP A 70 -12.28 0.63 -9.09
C ASP A 70 -10.77 0.69 -8.84
N TYR A 71 -10.00 0.22 -9.82
CA TYR A 71 -8.52 0.23 -9.83
C TYR A 71 -7.96 0.96 -11.06
N LYS A 72 -8.80 1.64 -11.86
CA LYS A 72 -8.38 2.23 -13.13
C LYS A 72 -7.81 3.65 -12.98
N ASN A 73 -8.23 4.38 -11.95
CA ASN A 73 -7.72 5.71 -11.67
C ASN A 73 -6.39 5.63 -10.90
N GLN A 74 -5.26 5.68 -11.62
CA GLN A 74 -3.91 5.60 -11.05
C GLN A 74 -3.69 6.57 -9.88
N ASP A 75 -4.00 7.85 -10.06
CA ASP A 75 -3.76 8.87 -9.02
C ASP A 75 -4.50 8.54 -7.74
N LYS A 76 -5.77 8.14 -7.86
CA LYS A 76 -6.58 7.75 -6.70
C LYS A 76 -6.01 6.50 -6.02
N VAL A 77 -5.69 5.47 -6.80
CA VAL A 77 -5.14 4.20 -6.28
C VAL A 77 -3.84 4.45 -5.52
N VAL A 78 -2.93 5.25 -6.09
CA VAL A 78 -1.64 5.56 -5.48
C VAL A 78 -1.81 6.34 -4.19
N ILE A 79 -2.63 7.40 -4.20
CA ILE A 79 -2.87 8.22 -3.01
C ILE A 79 -3.51 7.39 -1.89
N ASP A 80 -4.53 6.59 -2.22
CA ASP A 80 -5.24 5.77 -1.25
C ASP A 80 -4.31 4.70 -0.64
N TYR A 81 -3.48 4.05 -1.46
CA TYR A 81 -2.52 3.05 -1.00
C TYR A 81 -1.42 3.63 -0.12
N VAL A 82 -0.80 4.73 -0.53
CA VAL A 82 0.23 5.40 0.29
C VAL A 82 -0.35 5.89 1.60
N THR A 83 -1.58 6.41 1.57
CA THR A 83 -2.33 6.77 2.79
C THR A 83 -2.55 5.58 3.71
N TYR A 84 -2.94 4.41 3.18
CA TYR A 84 -3.08 3.18 3.97
C TYR A 84 -1.75 2.74 4.58
N LEU A 85 -0.68 2.69 3.79
CA LEU A 85 0.65 2.32 4.28
C LEU A 85 1.12 3.27 5.40
N ALA A 86 0.87 4.58 5.25
CA ALA A 86 1.20 5.56 6.26
C ALA A 86 0.43 5.31 7.57
N LYS A 87 -0.88 5.03 7.50
CA LYS A 87 -1.69 4.69 8.69
C LYS A 87 -1.16 3.44 9.38
N GLU A 88 -0.81 2.41 8.62
CA GLU A 88 -0.26 1.17 9.16
C GLU A 88 1.05 1.37 9.91
N VAL A 89 1.93 2.26 9.42
CA VAL A 89 3.15 2.65 10.15
C VAL A 89 2.80 3.42 11.42
N LEU A 90 1.92 4.42 11.36
CA LEU A 90 1.52 5.21 12.54
C LEU A 90 0.83 4.36 13.63
N ASN A 91 0.14 3.30 13.22
CA ASN A 91 -0.50 2.34 14.12
C ASN A 91 0.46 1.26 14.65
N ASN A 92 1.74 1.27 14.26
CA ASN A 92 2.75 0.25 14.56
C ASN A 92 2.44 -1.15 13.98
N ASN A 93 1.65 -1.22 12.91
CA ASN A 93 1.36 -2.46 12.19
C ASN A 93 2.43 -2.76 11.11
N ARG A 94 3.21 -1.75 10.69
CA ARG A 94 4.32 -1.88 9.72
C ARG A 94 5.58 -1.16 10.17
N ASP A 95 6.71 -1.64 9.68
CA ASP A 95 8.02 -1.02 9.87
C ASP A 95 8.20 0.19 8.96
N LEU A 96 8.63 1.31 9.53
CA LEU A 96 8.80 2.58 8.82
C LEU A 96 9.73 2.46 7.60
N LEU A 97 10.91 1.85 7.77
CA LEU A 97 11.91 1.80 6.70
C LEU A 97 11.45 0.91 5.55
N LYS A 98 10.88 -0.25 5.86
CA LYS A 98 10.30 -1.15 4.85
C LYS A 98 9.16 -0.48 4.09
N THR A 99 8.30 0.25 4.78
CA THR A 99 7.21 1.00 4.13
C THR A 99 7.74 2.13 3.25
N LEU A 100 8.72 2.91 3.71
CA LEU A 100 9.37 3.93 2.86
C LEU A 100 10.00 3.29 1.62
N LYS A 101 10.64 2.13 1.76
CA LYS A 101 11.19 1.37 0.63
C LYS A 101 10.10 0.99 -0.38
N GLU A 102 8.99 0.46 0.10
CA GLU A 102 7.83 0.06 -0.71
C GLU A 102 7.26 1.25 -1.50
N ILE A 103 7.05 2.40 -0.85
CA ILE A 103 6.56 3.62 -1.52
C ILE A 103 7.61 4.16 -2.51
N LYS A 104 8.90 4.08 -2.18
CA LYS A 104 10.00 4.43 -3.10
C LYS A 104 10.04 3.50 -4.30
N ASP A 105 9.77 2.21 -4.15
CA ASP A 105 9.70 1.26 -5.28
C ASP A 105 8.50 1.60 -6.18
N LEU A 106 7.34 1.90 -5.60
CA LEU A 106 6.17 2.40 -6.32
C LEU A 106 6.47 3.69 -7.08
N CYS A 107 7.16 4.64 -6.46
CA CYS A 107 7.57 5.90 -7.11
C CYS A 107 8.41 5.64 -8.37
N ILE A 108 9.36 4.70 -8.33
CA ILE A 108 10.16 4.34 -9.51
C ILE A 108 9.30 3.65 -10.59
N ILE A 109 8.41 2.73 -10.19
CA ILE A 109 7.52 2.03 -11.14
C ILE A 109 6.63 3.02 -11.91
N LEU A 110 6.22 4.11 -11.24
CA LEU A 110 5.39 5.17 -11.81
C LEU A 110 6.21 6.29 -12.48
N ASP A 111 7.44 6.00 -12.89
CA ASP A 111 8.35 6.95 -13.55
C ASP A 111 8.58 8.24 -12.74
N TYR A 112 8.86 8.06 -11.44
CA TYR A 112 9.12 9.13 -10.48
C TYR A 112 7.95 10.10 -10.31
N ASP A 113 6.74 9.57 -10.11
CA ASP A 113 5.54 10.40 -9.89
C ASP A 113 5.78 11.43 -8.78
N SER A 114 5.73 12.70 -9.18
CA SER A 114 5.94 13.87 -8.32
C SER A 114 5.08 13.87 -7.05
N LYS A 115 3.90 13.22 -7.06
CA LYS A 115 3.00 13.17 -5.90
C LYS A 115 3.59 12.38 -4.73
N ILE A 116 4.44 11.39 -5.01
CA ILE A 116 5.03 10.51 -4.00
C ILE A 116 6.56 10.57 -4.01
N TYR A 117 7.14 11.53 -4.74
CA TYR A 117 8.58 11.69 -4.87
C TYR A 117 9.29 11.98 -3.53
N ASP A 118 8.64 12.72 -2.64
CA ASP A 118 9.22 13.00 -1.32
C ASP A 118 9.47 11.72 -0.50
N PHE A 119 8.66 10.67 -0.67
CA PHE A 119 8.92 9.38 -0.04
C PHE A 119 10.17 8.67 -0.58
N TYR A 120 10.49 8.88 -1.86
CA TYR A 120 11.78 8.45 -2.42
C TYR A 120 12.93 9.13 -1.69
N SER A 121 12.86 10.45 -1.53
CA SER A 121 13.90 11.23 -0.83
C SER A 121 14.02 10.83 0.65
N LEU A 122 12.89 10.64 1.34
CA LEU A 122 12.87 10.20 2.75
C LEU A 122 13.46 8.80 2.93
N TYR A 123 13.18 7.86 2.02
CA TYR A 123 13.78 6.54 2.07
C TYR A 123 15.30 6.62 2.02
N PHE A 124 15.86 7.31 1.03
CA PHE A 124 17.31 7.41 0.89
C PHE A 124 17.95 8.21 2.03
N ALA A 125 17.32 9.29 2.49
CA ALA A 125 17.79 10.02 3.67
C ALA A 125 17.92 9.11 4.89
N LYS A 126 16.90 8.29 5.16
CA LYS A 126 16.90 7.35 6.29
C LYS A 126 17.86 6.19 6.11
N GLU A 127 17.90 5.60 4.91
CA GLU A 127 18.78 4.48 4.62
C GLU A 127 20.26 4.89 4.72
N ASP A 128 20.64 6.03 4.15
CA ASP A 128 22.00 6.55 4.25
C ASP A 128 22.41 6.76 5.71
N LEU A 129 21.52 7.33 6.53
CA LEU A 129 21.80 7.61 7.94
C LEU A 129 21.98 6.34 8.80
N ASN A 130 21.55 5.16 8.33
CA ASN A 130 21.86 3.88 8.98
C ASN A 130 23.34 3.50 8.84
N TYR A 131 24.04 4.00 7.82
CA TYR A 131 25.41 3.62 7.49
C TYR A 131 26.40 4.79 7.62
N ASP A 132 25.97 6.01 7.30
CA ASP A 132 26.76 7.24 7.29
C ASP A 132 26.11 8.32 8.18
N THR A 133 26.87 9.34 8.52
CA THR A 133 26.46 10.53 9.26
C THR A 133 25.91 11.64 8.37
N VAL A 134 26.11 11.53 7.05
CA VAL A 134 25.68 12.52 6.05
C VAL A 134 24.68 11.88 5.10
N GLN A 135 23.63 12.62 4.76
CA GLN A 135 22.69 12.29 3.69
C GLN A 135 22.41 13.55 2.84
N TRP A 136 22.02 13.35 1.58
CA TRP A 136 21.87 14.45 0.60
C TRP A 136 20.43 14.67 0.13
N TYR A 137 19.47 13.96 0.69
CA TYR A 137 18.11 13.86 0.16
C TYR A 137 17.09 14.72 0.92
N TRP A 138 17.31 14.98 2.21
CA TRP A 138 16.36 15.71 3.05
C TRP A 138 17.05 16.75 3.93
N ASN A 139 16.91 18.03 3.59
CA ASN A 139 17.59 19.09 4.33
C ASN A 139 17.15 19.13 5.81
N GLY A 140 18.12 19.21 6.72
CA GLY A 140 17.89 19.27 8.17
C GLY A 140 17.69 17.92 8.86
N ALA A 141 17.70 16.81 8.12
CA ALA A 141 17.62 15.47 8.71
C ALA A 141 19.01 14.90 9.05
N ASP A 142 19.12 14.31 10.24
CA ASP A 142 20.29 13.58 10.75
C ASP A 142 19.86 12.35 11.57
N ARG A 143 20.83 11.59 12.08
CA ARG A 143 20.58 10.34 12.83
C ARG A 143 19.73 10.52 14.08
N THR A 144 19.65 11.73 14.63
CA THR A 144 18.91 12.01 15.87
C THR A 144 17.44 12.34 15.61
N ASN A 145 17.08 12.77 14.40
CA ASN A 145 15.74 13.26 14.09
C ASN A 145 15.06 12.60 12.88
N ILE A 146 15.76 11.80 12.07
CA ILE A 146 15.21 11.27 10.81
C ILE A 146 13.92 10.48 11.00
N ASP A 147 13.81 9.68 12.06
CA ASP A 147 12.59 8.93 12.35
C ASP A 147 11.41 9.88 12.64
N GLN A 148 11.65 10.93 13.42
CA GLN A 148 10.63 11.94 13.69
C GLN A 148 10.21 12.67 12.41
N VAL A 149 11.17 13.07 11.56
CA VAL A 149 10.91 13.72 10.27
C VAL A 149 10.01 12.84 9.40
N CYS A 150 10.32 11.55 9.26
CA CYS A 150 9.50 10.63 8.48
C CYS A 150 8.09 10.46 9.08
N MET A 151 7.96 10.32 10.40
CA MET A 151 6.66 10.15 11.07
C MET A 151 5.79 11.41 10.97
N GLU A 152 6.39 12.60 11.08
CA GLU A 152 5.70 13.87 10.87
C GLU A 152 5.23 14.01 9.42
N TYR A 153 6.07 13.62 8.45
CA TYR A 153 5.70 13.64 7.04
C TYR A 153 4.51 12.70 6.75
N LEU A 154 4.54 11.46 7.24
CA LEU A 154 3.42 10.52 7.12
C LEU A 154 2.13 11.07 7.77
N THR A 155 2.26 11.71 8.93
CA THR A 155 1.13 12.34 9.62
C THR A 155 0.52 13.48 8.80
N ASN A 156 1.35 14.33 8.19
CA ASN A 156 0.88 15.42 7.35
C ASN A 156 0.29 14.91 6.03
N TRP A 157 0.90 13.90 5.42
CA TRP A 157 0.35 13.21 4.25
C TRP A 157 -1.09 12.75 4.49
N ILE A 158 -1.36 12.07 5.61
CA ILE A 158 -2.71 11.60 5.96
C ILE A 158 -3.68 12.77 6.19
N LYS A 159 -3.23 13.91 6.73
CA LYS A 159 -4.11 15.08 6.89
C LYS A 159 -4.52 15.69 5.55
N GLU A 160 -3.61 15.67 4.58
CA GLU A 160 -3.82 16.25 3.24
C GLU A 160 -4.59 15.31 2.31
N ASN A 161 -4.32 14.01 2.41
CA ASN A 161 -4.78 13.00 1.46
C ASN A 161 -5.75 11.97 2.07
N GLY A 162 -5.94 12.00 3.39
CA GLY A 162 -6.82 11.08 4.10
C GLY A 162 -8.27 11.28 3.72
N SER A 163 -8.75 10.53 2.73
CA SER A 163 -10.17 10.32 2.51
C SER A 163 -10.70 9.22 3.45
N LYS A 164 -11.90 9.44 3.97
CA LYS A 164 -12.67 8.42 4.70
C LYS A 164 -13.37 7.55 3.66
N PHE A 165 -13.20 6.22 3.71
CA PHE A 165 -14.28 5.32 3.31
C PHE A 165 -15.57 5.72 4.04
#